data_AF-A0A6B1EZ37-F1
#
_entry.id   AF-A0A6B1EZ37-F1
#
_cell.length_a   1.000
_cell.length_b   1.000
_cell.length_c   1.000
_cell.angle_alpha   90.00
_cell.angle_beta   90.00
_cell.angle_gamma   90.00
#
_symmetry.space_group_name_H-M   'P 1'
#
loop_
_entity.id
_entity.type
_entity.pdbx_description
1 polymer ?
#
loop_
_entity_poly.entity_id
_entity_poly.type
_entity_poly.pdbx_seq_one_letter_code
_entity_poly.pdbx_strand_id
1 'polypeptide(L)'
;FTNDGNFAYRLLHPSHEIEKTYLAWVKGMPNDAAIQRLREGITIPSGTTAPAKVERLKISRDGASTQFEVVIHEGKKRQVRLMFKAVGHPVIRLQRTRIGNLQLGNLPQGQYRLLTPREITALMKLNGQ
;
A
#
# COMPACT_ATOMS: atom_id res chain seq x y z
N PHE A 1 14.75 1.91 -8.12
CA PHE A 1 14.80 2.67 -9.38
C PHE A 1 15.26 1.73 -10.48
N THR A 2 14.83 1.95 -11.72
CA THR A 2 15.25 1.15 -12.87
C THR A 2 15.47 2.08 -14.06
N ASN A 3 16.46 1.76 -14.89
CA ASN A 3 16.64 2.35 -16.22
C ASN A 3 15.96 1.52 -17.32
N ASP A 4 15.43 0.34 -16.98
CA ASP A 4 14.64 -0.51 -17.87
C ASP A 4 13.15 -0.11 -17.77
N GLY A 5 12.67 0.58 -18.81
CA GLY A 5 11.28 1.01 -18.92
C GLY A 5 10.28 -0.16 -19.05
N ASN A 6 10.69 -1.28 -19.65
CA ASN A 6 9.83 -2.47 -19.77
C ASN A 6 9.65 -3.14 -18.41
N PHE A 7 10.71 -3.17 -17.59
CA PHE A 7 10.63 -3.65 -16.21
C PHE A 7 9.73 -2.74 -15.36
N ALA A 8 9.87 -1.42 -15.49
CA ALA A 8 9.01 -0.46 -14.79
C ALA A 8 7.54 -0.62 -15.18
N TYR A 9 7.25 -0.72 -16.48
CA TYR A 9 5.90 -0.91 -17.01
C TYR A 9 5.28 -2.18 -16.43
N ARG A 10 5.97 -3.31 -16.53
CA ARG A 10 5.52 -4.60 -15.98
C ARG A 10 5.20 -4.51 -14.48
N LEU A 11 6.01 -3.80 -13.68
CA LEU A 11 5.77 -3.72 -12.24
C LEU A 11 4.69 -2.71 -11.82
N LEU A 12 4.47 -1.68 -12.62
CA LEU A 12 3.62 -0.55 -12.23
C LEU A 12 2.30 -0.50 -13.00
N HIS A 13 2.19 -1.21 -14.12
CA HIS A 13 0.99 -1.18 -14.94
C HIS A 13 -0.20 -1.77 -14.17
N PRO A 14 -1.35 -1.06 -14.08
CA PRO A 14 -2.49 -1.48 -13.27
C PRO A 14 -3.05 -2.87 -13.63
N SER A 15 -2.93 -3.31 -14.89
CA SER A 15 -3.44 -4.60 -15.36
C SER A 15 -2.76 -5.82 -14.72
N HIS A 16 -1.60 -5.63 -14.09
CA HIS A 16 -0.87 -6.72 -13.45
C HIS A 16 -1.26 -6.94 -11.99
N GLU A 17 -2.11 -6.08 -11.43
CA GLU A 17 -2.67 -6.21 -10.08
C GLU A 17 -1.64 -6.52 -8.98
N ILE A 18 -0.40 -6.05 -9.15
CA ILE A 18 0.66 -6.31 -8.18
C ILE A 18 0.30 -5.65 -6.86
N GLU A 19 0.12 -6.48 -5.83
CA GLU A 19 -0.16 -6.03 -4.47
C GLU A 19 0.95 -5.13 -3.93
N LYS A 20 0.54 -4.08 -3.22
CA LYS A 20 1.40 -3.13 -2.54
C LYS A 20 0.95 -3.05 -1.09
N THR A 21 1.85 -3.40 -0.17
CA THR A 21 1.57 -3.36 1.26
C THR A 21 2.10 -2.07 1.87
N TYR A 22 1.25 -1.41 2.66
CA TYR A 22 1.52 -0.16 3.34
C TYR A 22 1.30 -0.30 4.84
N LEU A 23 2.17 0.32 5.62
CA LEU A 23 1.88 0.71 6.99
C LEU A 23 1.37 2.15 7.00
N ALA A 24 0.14 2.33 7.48
CA ALA A 24 -0.53 3.62 7.60
C ALA A 24 -0.75 3.96 9.07
N TRP A 25 -0.21 5.08 9.53
CA TRP A 25 -0.55 5.67 10.82
C TRP A 25 -1.62 6.71 10.60
N VAL A 26 -2.74 6.52 11.27
CA VAL A 26 -3.99 7.21 11.00
C VAL A 26 -4.45 7.95 12.25
N LYS A 27 -5.01 9.15 12.09
CA LYS A 27 -5.52 9.94 13.22
C LYS A 27 -6.75 9.28 13.85
N GLY A 28 -6.74 9.16 15.17
CA GLY A 28 -7.81 8.56 15.97
C GLY A 28 -7.95 7.05 15.74
N MET A 29 -9.15 6.55 16.00
CA MET A 29 -9.48 5.12 15.95
C MET A 29 -10.68 4.87 15.03
N PRO A 30 -10.46 4.51 13.76
CA PRO A 30 -11.53 4.06 12.88
C PRO A 30 -12.26 2.86 13.51
N ASN A 31 -13.58 2.97 13.58
CA ASN A 31 -14.44 1.87 14.03
C ASN A 31 -14.54 0.77 12.96
N ASP A 32 -15.14 -0.36 13.31
CA ASP A 32 -15.17 -1.52 12.41
C ASP A 32 -16.02 -1.28 11.16
N ALA A 33 -17.07 -0.45 11.25
CA ALA A 33 -17.86 -0.04 10.09
C ALA A 33 -17.03 0.80 9.10
N ALA A 34 -16.20 1.73 9.59
CA ALA A 34 -15.28 2.49 8.76
C ALA A 34 -14.24 1.57 8.10
N ILE A 35 -13.68 0.61 8.85
CA ILE A 35 -12.73 -0.37 8.30
C ILE A 35 -13.39 -1.22 7.21
N GLN A 36 -14.62 -1.66 7.43
CA GLN A 36 -15.35 -2.46 6.46
C GLN A 36 -15.59 -1.70 5.14
N ARG A 37 -15.97 -0.42 5.23
CA ARG A 37 -16.07 0.45 4.04
C ARG A 37 -14.75 0.60 3.29
N LEU A 38 -13.62 0.64 3.99
CA LEU A 38 -12.31 0.67 3.34
C LEU A 38 -11.99 -0.65 2.62
N ARG A 39 -12.45 -1.79 3.16
CA ARG A 39 -12.23 -3.12 2.59
C ARG A 39 -13.08 -3.38 1.36
N GLU A 40 -14.33 -2.93 1.36
CA GLU A 40 -15.27 -3.10 0.24
C GLU A 40 -14.96 -2.18 -0.94
N GLY A 41 -14.24 -1.10 -0.67
CA GLY A 41 -13.94 -0.05 -1.64
C GLY A 41 -14.75 1.21 -1.34
N ILE A 42 -14.11 2.36 -1.55
CA ILE A 42 -14.68 3.66 -1.19
C ILE A 42 -14.49 4.65 -2.33
N THR A 43 -15.45 5.56 -2.48
CA THR A 43 -15.35 6.65 -3.46
C THR A 43 -14.29 7.65 -3.03
N ILE A 44 -13.31 7.84 -3.91
CA ILE A 44 -12.30 8.90 -3.81
C ILE A 44 -12.37 9.78 -5.07
N PRO A 45 -11.72 10.96 -5.14
CA PRO A 45 -11.78 11.83 -6.31
C PRO A 45 -11.45 11.18 -7.66
N SER A 46 -10.64 10.12 -7.67
CA SER A 46 -10.30 9.33 -8.86
C SER A 46 -11.24 8.14 -9.11
N GLY A 47 -12.47 8.20 -8.59
CA GLY A 47 -13.48 7.13 -8.67
C GLY A 47 -13.46 6.16 -7.49
N THR A 48 -14.28 5.12 -7.55
CA THR A 48 -14.39 4.08 -6.51
C THR A 48 -13.15 3.19 -6.51
N THR A 49 -12.55 2.97 -5.34
CA THR A 49 -11.42 2.03 -5.21
C THR A 49 -11.89 0.59 -5.35
N ALA A 50 -11.00 -0.28 -5.83
CA ALA A 50 -11.18 -1.72 -5.70
C ALA A 50 -11.17 -2.12 -4.21
N PRO A 51 -11.66 -3.34 -3.89
CA PRO A 51 -11.52 -3.90 -2.55
C PRO A 51 -10.06 -3.91 -2.08
N ALA A 52 -9.87 -3.73 -0.78
CA ALA A 52 -8.55 -3.66 -0.17
C ALA A 52 -8.48 -4.54 1.10
N LYS A 53 -7.30 -5.08 1.41
CA LYS A 53 -7.08 -5.69 2.73
C LYS A 53 -6.69 -4.57 3.69
N VAL A 54 -7.40 -4.45 4.79
CA VAL A 54 -7.14 -3.43 5.83
C VAL A 54 -7.17 -4.12 7.19
N GLU A 55 -6.03 -4.15 7.87
CA GLU A 55 -5.86 -4.80 9.16
C GLU A 55 -5.37 -3.80 10.21
N ARG A 56 -6.04 -3.75 11.36
CA ARG A 56 -5.65 -2.90 12.49
C ARG A 56 -4.53 -3.60 13.25
N LEU A 57 -3.37 -2.95 13.36
CA LEU A 57 -2.20 -3.53 14.02
C LEU A 57 -2.04 -3.04 15.46
N LYS A 58 -2.05 -1.71 15.66
CA LYS A 58 -1.71 -1.11 16.96
C LYS A 58 -2.42 0.22 17.14
N ILE A 59 -2.90 0.49 18.35
CA ILE A 59 -3.42 1.79 18.76
C ILE A 59 -2.35 2.47 19.64
N SER A 60 -2.15 3.77 19.48
CA SER A 60 -1.25 4.53 20.37
C SER A 60 -1.82 4.57 21.79
N ARG A 61 -0.95 4.68 22.80
CA ARG A 61 -1.36 4.63 24.23
C ARG A 61 -2.39 5.68 24.60
N ASP A 62 -2.33 6.85 23.96
CA ASP A 62 -3.24 7.98 24.13
C ASP A 62 -4.48 7.92 23.23
N GLY A 63 -4.62 6.89 22.38
CA GLY A 63 -5.71 6.76 21.41
C GLY A 63 -5.67 7.78 20.26
N ALA A 64 -4.64 8.63 20.19
CA ALA A 64 -4.55 9.70 19.20
C ALA A 64 -4.28 9.19 17.77
N SER A 65 -3.74 7.98 17.64
CA SER A 65 -3.46 7.37 16.35
C SER A 65 -3.59 5.85 16.35
N THR A 66 -3.90 5.29 15.18
CA THR A 66 -3.98 3.85 14.94
C THR A 66 -3.13 3.48 13.73
N GLN A 67 -2.35 2.41 13.86
CA GLN A 67 -1.56 1.82 12.80
C GLN A 67 -2.35 0.72 12.11
N PHE A 68 -2.37 0.76 10.78
CA PHE A 68 -2.98 -0.24 9.91
C PHE A 68 -1.97 -0.80 8.93
N GLU A 69 -2.10 -2.09 8.62
CA GLU A 69 -1.60 -2.66 7.37
C GLU A 69 -2.68 -2.52 6.29
N VAL A 70 -2.28 -2.04 5.12
CA VAL A 70 -3.15 -1.87 3.97
C VAL A 70 -2.52 -2.50 2.75
N VAL A 71 -3.25 -3.41 2.10
CA VAL A 71 -2.84 -4.02 0.82
C VAL A 71 -3.81 -3.58 -0.27
N ILE A 72 -3.27 -2.98 -1.32
CA ILE A 72 -3.98 -2.58 -2.53
C ILE A 72 -3.25 -3.12 -3.77
N HIS A 73 -3.99 -3.51 -4.81
CA HIS A 73 -3.41 -3.92 -6.09
C HIS A 73 -3.37 -2.76 -7.11
N GLU A 74 -4.33 -1.85 -7.05
CA GLU A 74 -4.33 -0.62 -7.84
C GLU A 74 -3.38 0.46 -7.30
N GLY A 75 -3.19 1.53 -8.08
CA GLY A 75 -2.22 2.59 -7.84
C GLY A 75 -2.77 4.00 -8.01
N LYS A 76 -4.04 4.25 -7.63
CA LYS A 76 -4.65 5.58 -7.81
C LYS A 76 -3.88 6.66 -7.02
N LYS A 77 -3.84 7.88 -7.56
CA LYS A 77 -3.06 9.00 -6.97
C LYS A 77 -3.48 9.22 -5.51
N ARG A 78 -2.53 9.05 -4.58
CA ARG A 78 -2.74 9.23 -3.13
C ARG A 78 -3.83 8.32 -2.53
N GLN A 79 -4.15 7.20 -3.16
CA GLN A 79 -5.27 6.32 -2.83
C GLN A 79 -5.42 6.04 -1.33
N VAL A 80 -4.42 5.43 -0.66
CA VAL A 80 -4.50 5.09 0.77
C VAL A 80 -4.82 6.32 1.63
N ARG A 81 -4.23 7.47 1.33
CA ARG A 81 -4.50 8.71 2.08
C ARG A 81 -5.92 9.22 1.85
N LEU A 82 -6.45 9.08 0.64
CA LEU A 82 -7.80 9.51 0.30
C LEU A 82 -8.87 8.57 0.87
N MET A 83 -8.63 7.26 0.86
CA MET A 83 -9.51 6.26 1.46
C MET A 83 -9.76 6.57 2.94
N PHE A 84 -8.67 6.73 3.70
CA PHE A 84 -8.73 7.05 5.13
C PHE A 84 -9.32 8.44 5.41
N LYS A 85 -9.03 9.44 4.55
CA LYS A 85 -9.68 10.75 4.64
C LYS A 85 -11.21 10.65 4.44
N ALA A 86 -11.67 9.81 3.52
CA ALA A 86 -13.09 9.65 3.21
C ALA A 86 -13.90 9.01 4.35
N VAL A 87 -13.25 8.27 5.26
CA VAL A 87 -13.86 7.78 6.51
C VAL A 87 -13.61 8.69 7.72
N GLY A 88 -13.10 9.91 7.52
CA GLY A 88 -12.89 10.90 8.58
C GLY A 88 -11.59 10.77 9.37
N HIS A 89 -10.71 9.85 8.98
CA HIS A 89 -9.50 9.52 9.72
C HIS A 89 -8.25 9.73 8.85
N PRO A 90 -7.68 10.93 8.75
CA PRO A 90 -6.56 11.20 7.83
C PRO A 90 -5.28 10.44 8.21
N VAL A 91 -4.53 10.01 7.19
CA VAL A 91 -3.21 9.37 7.34
C VAL A 91 -2.14 10.40 7.70
N ILE A 92 -1.51 10.21 8.85
CA ILE A 92 -0.39 11.00 9.40
C ILE A 92 0.92 10.58 8.74
N ARG A 93 1.24 9.28 8.80
CA ARG A 93 2.45 8.69 8.20
C ARG A 93 2.04 7.53 7.30
N LEU A 94 2.72 7.39 6.17
CA LEU A 94 2.49 6.29 5.23
C LEU A 94 3.84 5.74 4.77
N GLN A 95 4.02 4.44 4.88
CA GLN A 95 5.24 3.76 4.48
C GLN A 95 4.88 2.51 3.68
N ARG A 96 5.37 2.40 2.45
CA ARG A 96 5.23 1.17 1.67
C ARG A 96 6.29 0.17 2.12
N THR A 97 5.87 -1.00 2.57
CA THR A 97 6.76 -2.05 3.10
C THR A 97 6.98 -3.18 2.12
N ARG A 98 6.10 -3.31 1.10
CA ARG A 98 6.18 -4.39 0.11
C ARG A 98 5.64 -3.97 -1.26
N ILE A 99 6.22 -4.52 -2.32
CA ILE A 99 5.70 -4.51 -3.70
C ILE A 99 5.79 -5.94 -4.21
N GLY A 100 4.64 -6.59 -4.45
CA GLY A 100 4.59 -8.00 -4.81
C GLY A 100 5.33 -8.86 -3.79
N ASN A 101 6.34 -9.60 -4.24
CA ASN A 101 7.21 -10.41 -3.37
C ASN A 101 8.43 -9.66 -2.82
N LEU A 102 8.68 -8.41 -3.24
CA LEU A 102 9.80 -7.61 -2.76
C LEU A 102 9.44 -6.85 -1.49
N GLN A 103 10.18 -7.12 -0.41
CA GLN A 103 10.01 -6.47 0.89
C GLN A 103 11.09 -5.40 1.13
N LEU A 104 10.74 -4.36 1.89
CA LEU A 104 11.68 -3.32 2.33
C LEU A 104 12.76 -3.88 3.26
N GLY A 105 12.38 -4.83 4.13
CA GLY A 105 13.29 -5.43 5.12
C GLY A 105 13.90 -4.39 6.06
N ASN A 106 15.20 -4.54 6.34
CA ASN A 106 15.96 -3.70 7.27
C ASN A 106 16.68 -2.53 6.59
N LEU A 107 16.25 -2.12 5.40
CA LEU A 107 16.90 -1.02 4.68
C LEU A 107 16.69 0.30 5.44
N PRO A 108 17.78 1.00 5.83
CA PRO A 108 17.65 2.27 6.56
C PRO A 108 16.95 3.34 5.73
N GLN A 109 16.32 4.30 6.42
CA GLN A 109 15.66 5.42 5.76
C GLN A 109 16.66 6.21 4.90
N GLY A 110 16.26 6.51 3.66
CA GLY A 110 17.08 7.27 2.71
C GLY A 110 18.10 6.41 1.93
N GLN A 111 18.30 5.15 2.32
CA GLN A 111 19.21 4.24 1.64
C GLN A 111 18.52 3.49 0.49
N TYR A 112 19.33 2.98 -0.42
CA TYR A 112 18.90 2.07 -1.47
C TYR A 112 19.89 0.90 -1.59
N ARG A 113 19.42 -0.20 -2.20
CA ARG A 113 20.28 -1.31 -2.61
C ARG A 113 19.88 -1.79 -4.00
N LEU A 114 20.81 -2.47 -4.66
CA LEU A 114 20.47 -3.20 -5.87
C LEU A 114 19.65 -4.45 -5.53
N LEU A 115 18.77 -4.80 -6.46
CA LEU A 115 18.04 -6.06 -6.40
C LEU A 115 18.99 -7.21 -6.78
N THR A 116 18.83 -8.33 -6.10
CA THR A 116 19.54 -9.55 -6.47
C THR A 116 18.92 -10.14 -7.75
N PRO A 117 19.67 -10.93 -8.55
CA PRO A 117 19.11 -11.61 -9.72
C PRO A 117 17.88 -12.47 -9.41
N ARG A 118 17.85 -13.09 -8.22
CA ARG A 118 16.70 -13.87 -7.73
C ARG A 118 15.47 -12.99 -7.52
N GLU A 119 15.60 -11.83 -6.89
CA GLU A 119 14.51 -10.88 -6.69
C GLU A 119 13.99 -10.32 -8.02
N ILE A 120 14.89 -10.00 -8.95
CA ILE A 120 14.52 -9.55 -10.30
C ILE A 120 13.69 -10.63 -11.01
N THR A 121 14.16 -11.88 -10.97
CA THR A 121 13.45 -13.01 -11.58
C THR A 121 12.09 -13.24 -10.92
N ALA A 122 12.04 -13.20 -9.60
CA ALA A 122 10.81 -13.38 -8.84
C ALA A 122 9.79 -12.27 -9.13
N LEU A 123 10.24 -11.03 -9.32
CA LEU A 123 9.41 -9.90 -9.71
C LEU A 123 8.89 -10.02 -11.15
N MET A 124 9.73 -10.49 -12.08
CA MET A 124 9.30 -10.72 -13.47
C MET A 124 8.22 -11.80 -13.59
N LYS A 125 8.24 -12.82 -12.71
CA LYS A 125 7.25 -13.90 -12.68
C LYS A 125 5.88 -13.47 -12.15
N LEU A 126 5.76 -12.34 -11.45
CA LEU A 126 4.47 -11.84 -10.95
C LEU A 126 3.50 -11.46 -12.09
N ASN A 127 4.04 -11.28 -13.30
CA ASN A 127 3.30 -10.79 -14.47
C ASN A 127 3.09 -11.85 -15.55
N GLY A 128 3.25 -13.13 -15.20
CA GLY A 128 3.09 -14.25 -16.12
C GLY A 128 2.02 -15.23 -15.65
N GLN A 129 0.80 -15.07 -16.18
CA GLN A 129 0.12 -16.18 -16.85
C GLN A 129 0.18 -15.93 -18.35
#